data_AF-A0A414GPH8-F1
#
_entry.id   AF-A0A414GPH8-F1
#
_cell.length_a   1.000
_cell.length_b   1.000
_cell.length_c   1.000
_cell.angle_alpha   90.00
_cell.angle_beta   90.00
_cell.angle_gamma   90.00
#
_symmetry.space_group_name_H-M   'P 1'
#
loop_
_entity.id
_entity.type
_entity.pdbx_description
1 polymer ?
#
loop_
_entity_poly.entity_id
_entity_poly.type
_entity_poly.pdbx_seq_one_letter_code
_entity_poly.pdbx_strand_id
1 'polypeptide(L)'
;MKGSKEVTPNDETLRYYFYFVQERMNMFWRKVEGKFIYTEDPILRMYKFTNVYRATDRVSQYLIRNVIYKDIEQYTPEDVLLRILVFKIFNKIETWEFLENQLSEPICVNNFNPKIISEWITKRQRKYPIFNNAYMMTGTHHLYNYLPTKHEKWLTMIKQEIIDSGLIIDILNAKTMEAVFRLLQGCSFLGSFLAYQYTIDMNYSPYINFSENDFVKAGIGAIRGIKKCFLCYGNKCEDAIWYVKEHFNDLLKRYGYTSFHPLPGHEPTLIDLQNCFCETDKYLRAKMPELRIGNVRIKQKYMPHTDPIQFFFPPKWNIVEMYKYKPIVVPTLFDL
;
A
#
# COMPACT_ATOMS: atom_id res chain seq x y z
N MET A 1 31.50 14.72 12.61
CA MET A 1 31.00 13.77 11.60
C MET A 1 31.04 12.37 12.20
N LYS A 2 29.90 11.76 12.56
CA LYS A 2 29.88 10.32 12.86
C LYS A 2 29.98 9.61 11.51
N GLY A 3 30.99 8.77 11.31
CA GLY A 3 31.17 8.01 10.08
C GLY A 3 29.91 7.21 9.74
N SER A 4 29.59 7.10 8.44
CA SER A 4 28.46 6.31 7.98
C SER A 4 28.58 4.88 8.50
N LYS A 5 27.55 4.39 9.20
CA LYS A 5 27.53 2.98 9.64
C LYS A 5 27.36 2.09 8.42
N GLU A 6 28.29 1.16 8.23
CA GLU A 6 28.17 0.14 7.18
C GLU A 6 26.93 -0.73 7.41
N VAL A 7 26.19 -1.02 6.34
CA VAL A 7 25.02 -1.89 6.40
C VAL A 7 25.49 -3.34 6.41
N THR A 8 25.10 -4.09 7.44
CA THR A 8 25.49 -5.49 7.66
C THR A 8 24.24 -6.35 7.80
N PRO A 9 23.92 -7.18 6.79
CA PRO A 9 22.86 -8.18 6.87
C PRO A 9 23.01 -9.14 8.06
N ASN A 10 21.88 -9.56 8.62
CA ASN A 10 21.82 -10.78 9.41
C ASN A 10 21.34 -11.90 8.47
N ASP A 11 22.26 -12.71 7.96
CA ASP A 11 21.95 -13.75 6.96
C ASP A 11 20.93 -14.79 7.45
N GLU A 12 20.91 -15.07 8.75
CA GLU A 12 19.99 -16.05 9.36
C GLU A 12 18.52 -15.66 9.13
N THR A 13 18.23 -14.37 9.18
CA THR A 13 16.88 -13.82 9.09
C THR A 13 16.60 -13.15 7.76
N LEU A 14 17.57 -12.46 7.14
CA LEU A 14 17.40 -11.80 5.84
C LEU A 14 17.09 -12.80 4.72
N ARG A 15 17.57 -14.05 4.81
CA ARG A 15 17.16 -15.10 3.87
C ARG A 15 15.65 -15.31 3.81
N TYR A 16 14.90 -15.04 4.89
CA TYR A 16 13.44 -15.14 4.89
C TYR A 16 12.76 -13.96 4.21
N TYR A 17 13.44 -12.80 4.10
CA TYR A 17 12.97 -11.70 3.26
C TYR A 17 12.94 -12.13 1.79
N PHE A 18 14.04 -12.71 1.29
CA PHE A 18 14.12 -13.15 -0.10
C PHE A 18 13.26 -14.40 -0.37
N TYR A 19 13.12 -15.29 0.62
CA TYR A 19 12.11 -16.35 0.58
C TYR A 19 10.71 -15.78 0.36
N PHE A 20 10.31 -14.80 1.17
CA PHE A 20 9.01 -14.16 1.06
C PHE A 20 8.83 -13.50 -0.30
N VAL A 21 9.81 -12.72 -0.77
CA VAL A 21 9.76 -12.05 -2.08
C VAL A 21 9.55 -13.06 -3.21
N GLN A 22 10.36 -14.12 -3.28
CA GLN A 22 10.23 -15.16 -4.30
C GLN A 22 8.91 -15.92 -4.17
N GLU A 23 8.60 -16.46 -3.00
CA GLU A 23 7.43 -17.33 -2.86
C GLU A 23 6.12 -16.54 -3.04
N ARG A 24 6.08 -15.27 -2.67
CA ARG A 24 4.90 -14.43 -2.94
C ARG A 24 4.73 -14.13 -4.42
N MET A 25 5.81 -13.94 -5.18
CA MET A 25 5.70 -13.85 -6.64
C MET A 25 5.28 -15.17 -7.26
N ASN A 26 5.80 -16.30 -6.79
CA ASN A 26 5.35 -17.62 -7.24
C ASN A 26 3.85 -17.81 -6.98
N MET A 27 3.37 -17.44 -5.79
CA MET A 27 1.95 -17.46 -5.44
C MET A 27 1.12 -16.56 -6.37
N PHE A 28 1.63 -15.37 -6.72
CA PHE A 28 0.97 -14.46 -7.65
C PHE A 28 0.85 -15.09 -9.05
N TRP A 29 1.93 -15.63 -9.61
CA TRP A 29 1.91 -16.26 -10.93
C TRP A 29 1.04 -17.52 -10.98
N ARG A 30 1.13 -18.39 -9.97
CA ARG A 30 0.24 -19.56 -9.85
C ARG A 30 -1.23 -19.16 -9.79
N LYS A 31 -1.57 -18.02 -9.17
CA LYS A 31 -2.94 -17.46 -9.22
C LYS A 31 -3.29 -17.04 -10.64
N VAL A 32 -2.47 -16.21 -11.28
CA VAL A 32 -2.70 -15.76 -12.67
C VAL A 32 -2.90 -16.94 -13.63
N GLU A 33 -2.13 -18.02 -13.47
CA GLU A 33 -2.21 -19.25 -14.25
C GLU A 33 -3.39 -20.17 -13.89
N GLY A 34 -4.19 -19.83 -12.86
CA GLY A 34 -5.34 -20.62 -12.44
C GLY A 34 -5.01 -21.94 -11.73
N LYS A 35 -3.84 -22.04 -11.08
CA LYS A 35 -3.49 -23.20 -10.25
C LYS A 35 -4.41 -23.30 -9.02
N PHE A 36 -4.55 -24.49 -8.46
CA PHE A 36 -5.37 -24.71 -7.25
C PHE A 36 -4.58 -24.51 -5.95
N ILE A 37 -3.32 -24.91 -5.93
CA ILE A 37 -2.42 -24.76 -4.79
C ILE A 37 -1.44 -23.63 -5.10
N TYR A 38 -1.47 -22.58 -4.28
CA TYR A 38 -0.61 -21.41 -4.47
C TYR A 38 0.74 -21.52 -3.77
N THR A 39 0.82 -22.26 -2.66
CA THR A 39 2.06 -22.48 -1.90
C THR A 39 1.90 -23.66 -0.95
N GLU A 40 3.01 -24.33 -0.64
CA GLU A 40 3.07 -25.35 0.41
C GLU A 40 3.36 -24.76 1.80
N ASP A 41 3.77 -23.48 1.86
CA ASP A 41 4.09 -22.83 3.12
C ASP A 41 2.84 -22.67 4.00
N PRO A 42 2.79 -23.27 5.20
CA PRO A 42 1.61 -23.22 6.05
C PRO A 42 1.35 -21.81 6.60
N ILE A 43 2.38 -20.98 6.80
CA ILE A 43 2.25 -19.61 7.30
C ILE A 43 1.60 -18.73 6.21
N LEU A 44 2.08 -18.82 4.97
CA LEU A 44 1.56 -18.04 3.83
C LEU A 44 0.17 -18.51 3.38
N ARG A 45 -0.19 -19.78 3.60
CA ARG A 45 -1.56 -20.27 3.41
C ARG A 45 -2.52 -19.76 4.48
N MET A 46 -2.09 -19.75 5.74
CA MET A 46 -2.97 -19.46 6.88
C MET A 46 -3.25 -17.97 7.07
N TYR A 47 -2.24 -17.11 6.88
CA TYR A 47 -2.31 -15.71 7.26
C TYR A 47 -2.37 -14.75 6.07
N LYS A 48 -2.93 -13.56 6.31
CA LYS A 48 -3.04 -12.52 5.29
C LYS A 48 -1.72 -11.75 5.14
N PHE A 49 -1.15 -11.84 3.93
CA PHE A 49 0.00 -11.06 3.47
C PHE A 49 -0.38 -10.22 2.24
N THR A 50 0.30 -9.09 2.06
CA THR A 50 0.25 -8.34 0.79
C THR A 50 1.08 -9.06 -0.28
N ASN A 51 0.94 -8.65 -1.53
CA ASN A 51 1.86 -9.09 -2.59
C ASN A 51 3.17 -8.30 -2.54
N VAL A 52 4.16 -8.71 -3.36
CA VAL A 52 5.43 -7.98 -3.52
C VAL A 52 5.16 -6.61 -4.12
N TYR A 53 4.50 -6.59 -5.28
CA TYR A 53 4.03 -5.35 -5.90
C TYR A 53 2.72 -4.92 -5.26
N ARG A 54 2.73 -3.81 -4.51
CA ARG A 54 1.52 -3.28 -3.87
C ARG A 54 0.40 -3.01 -4.87
N ALA A 55 0.76 -2.66 -6.11
CA ALA A 55 -0.20 -2.45 -7.20
C ALA A 55 -1.04 -3.71 -7.48
N THR A 56 -0.54 -4.92 -7.21
CA THR A 56 -1.28 -6.19 -7.44
C THR A 56 -2.26 -6.55 -6.31
N ASP A 57 -2.29 -5.80 -5.21
CA ASP A 57 -3.30 -6.00 -4.16
C ASP A 57 -4.67 -5.53 -4.64
N ARG A 58 -5.74 -6.24 -4.30
CA ARG A 58 -7.12 -5.97 -4.76
C ARG A 58 -7.57 -4.51 -4.55
N VAL A 59 -7.25 -3.92 -3.41
CA VAL A 59 -7.65 -2.54 -3.10
C VAL A 59 -6.85 -1.53 -3.93
N SER A 60 -5.55 -1.78 -4.15
CA SER A 60 -4.72 -0.97 -5.04
C SER A 60 -5.15 -1.10 -6.50
N GLN A 61 -5.50 -2.30 -6.95
CA GLN A 61 -6.08 -2.54 -8.27
C GLN A 61 -7.36 -1.74 -8.49
N TYR A 62 -8.25 -1.71 -7.50
CA TYR A 62 -9.46 -0.90 -7.57
C TYR A 62 -9.15 0.61 -7.59
N LEU A 63 -8.22 1.07 -6.74
CA LEU A 63 -7.76 2.47 -6.76
C LEU A 63 -7.25 2.87 -8.15
N ILE A 64 -6.27 2.14 -8.67
CA ILE A 64 -5.65 2.44 -9.95
C ILE A 64 -6.70 2.42 -11.06
N ARG A 65 -7.43 1.31 -11.20
CA ARG A 65 -8.36 1.16 -12.32
C ARG A 65 -9.60 2.05 -12.21
N ASN A 66 -10.26 2.07 -11.06
CA ASN A 66 -11.62 2.61 -10.93
C ASN A 66 -11.67 4.02 -10.35
N VAL A 67 -10.67 4.42 -9.57
CA VAL A 67 -10.64 5.74 -8.94
C VAL A 67 -9.75 6.70 -9.74
N ILE A 68 -8.63 6.21 -10.27
CA ILE A 68 -7.64 7.03 -11.00
C ILE A 68 -7.94 7.06 -12.50
N TYR A 69 -7.94 5.90 -13.18
CA TYR A 69 -7.94 5.87 -14.65
C TYR A 69 -9.31 5.75 -15.31
N LYS A 70 -10.32 5.23 -14.60
CA LYS A 70 -11.68 5.16 -15.14
C LYS A 70 -12.22 6.57 -15.37
N ASP A 71 -12.62 6.84 -16.60
CA ASP A 71 -13.21 8.12 -17.02
C ASP A 71 -12.31 9.34 -16.71
N ILE A 72 -10.98 9.14 -16.69
CA ILE A 72 -10.01 10.17 -16.26
C ILE A 72 -10.13 11.50 -17.01
N GLU A 73 -10.54 11.47 -18.28
CA GLU A 73 -10.78 12.67 -19.11
C GLU A 73 -11.91 13.58 -18.59
N GLN A 74 -12.75 13.08 -17.67
CA GLN A 74 -13.82 13.86 -17.02
C GLN A 74 -13.34 14.65 -15.79
N TYR A 75 -12.10 14.43 -15.34
CA TYR A 75 -11.58 14.95 -14.08
C TYR A 75 -10.37 15.84 -14.31
N THR A 76 -10.28 16.93 -13.55
CA THR A 76 -9.03 17.71 -13.51
C THR A 76 -7.95 16.94 -12.72
N PRO A 77 -6.67 17.31 -12.84
CA PRO A 77 -5.61 16.72 -12.02
C PRO A 77 -5.91 16.79 -10.50
N GLU A 78 -6.46 17.92 -10.05
CA GLU A 78 -6.87 18.14 -8.66
C GLU A 78 -8.02 17.21 -8.24
N ASP A 79 -9.01 17.01 -9.11
CA ASP A 79 -10.11 16.07 -8.87
C ASP A 79 -9.58 14.65 -8.67
N VAL A 80 -8.63 14.20 -9.49
CA VAL A 80 -8.05 12.87 -9.35
C VAL A 80 -7.29 12.72 -8.03
N LEU A 81 -6.48 13.71 -7.64
CA LEU A 81 -5.79 13.67 -6.34
C LEU A 81 -6.78 13.69 -5.16
N LEU A 82 -7.87 14.47 -5.25
CA LEU A 82 -8.95 14.47 -4.26
C LEU A 82 -9.64 13.09 -4.16
N ARG A 83 -9.98 12.49 -5.30
CA ARG A 83 -10.62 11.17 -5.36
C ARG A 83 -9.73 10.10 -4.72
N ILE A 84 -8.42 10.13 -4.96
CA ILE A 84 -7.45 9.27 -4.28
C ILE A 84 -7.50 9.49 -2.76
N LEU A 85 -7.46 10.75 -2.31
CA LEU A 85 -7.49 11.09 -0.89
C LEU A 85 -8.76 10.54 -0.20
N VAL A 86 -9.92 10.77 -0.79
CA VAL A 86 -11.21 10.33 -0.24
C VAL A 86 -11.33 8.80 -0.24
N PHE A 87 -10.93 8.12 -1.33
CA PHE A 87 -10.92 6.66 -1.37
C PHE A 87 -10.08 6.08 -0.24
N LYS A 88 -8.90 6.63 -0.01
CA LYS A 88 -7.90 6.11 0.92
C LYS A 88 -8.18 6.43 2.40
N ILE A 89 -9.03 7.41 2.73
CA ILE A 89 -9.59 7.54 4.09
C ILE A 89 -10.22 6.21 4.53
N PHE A 90 -11.06 5.65 3.65
CA PHE A 90 -11.80 4.42 3.93
C PHE A 90 -11.02 3.16 3.53
N ASN A 91 -10.19 3.29 2.49
CA ASN A 91 -9.40 2.24 1.88
C ASN A 91 -10.24 0.98 1.58
N LYS A 92 -11.53 1.14 1.27
CA LYS A 92 -12.50 0.05 1.14
C LYS A 92 -13.35 0.25 -0.10
N ILE A 93 -13.30 -0.72 -1.00
CA ILE A 93 -13.97 -0.70 -2.31
C ILE A 93 -15.47 -0.47 -2.14
N GLU A 94 -16.10 -1.23 -1.25
CA GLU A 94 -17.55 -1.20 -1.07
C GLU A 94 -18.04 0.12 -0.45
N THR A 95 -17.16 0.83 0.26
CA THR A 95 -17.47 2.18 0.77
C THR A 95 -17.41 3.21 -0.35
N TRP A 96 -16.43 3.10 -1.24
CA TRP A 96 -16.32 3.96 -2.41
C TRP A 96 -17.48 3.77 -3.39
N GLU A 97 -17.79 2.53 -3.75
CA GLU A 97 -18.92 2.20 -4.63
C GLU A 97 -20.25 2.67 -4.04
N PHE A 98 -20.42 2.54 -2.72
CA PHE A 98 -21.59 3.09 -2.06
C PHE A 98 -21.68 4.61 -2.21
N LEU A 99 -20.58 5.35 -2.02
CA LEU A 99 -20.58 6.80 -2.19
C LEU A 99 -20.93 7.21 -3.63
N GLU A 100 -20.26 6.64 -4.63
CA GLU A 100 -20.52 6.97 -6.04
C GLU A 100 -21.97 6.66 -6.44
N ASN A 101 -22.60 5.66 -5.83
CA ASN A 101 -24.01 5.34 -6.08
C ASN A 101 -25.02 6.23 -5.33
N GLN A 102 -24.60 6.97 -4.30
CA GLN A 102 -25.49 7.84 -3.52
C GLN A 102 -25.35 9.32 -3.86
N LEU A 103 -24.19 9.74 -4.36
CA LEU A 103 -23.95 11.12 -4.78
C LEU A 103 -24.54 11.35 -6.18
N SER A 104 -25.18 12.50 -6.37
CA SER A 104 -25.75 12.90 -7.67
C SER A 104 -24.69 13.31 -8.68
N GLU A 105 -23.53 13.74 -8.19
CA GLU A 105 -22.37 14.18 -8.97
C GLU A 105 -21.13 13.43 -8.49
N PRO A 106 -20.13 13.22 -9.36
CA PRO A 106 -18.86 12.66 -8.93
C PRO A 106 -18.15 13.59 -7.96
N ILE A 107 -17.30 13.01 -7.11
CA ILE A 107 -16.47 13.77 -6.17
C ILE A 107 -15.42 14.56 -6.97
N CYS A 108 -15.59 15.88 -7.01
CA CYS A 108 -14.71 16.87 -7.63
C CYS A 108 -14.38 17.99 -6.64
N VAL A 109 -13.31 18.73 -6.87
CA VAL A 109 -12.86 19.82 -6.00
C VAL A 109 -13.90 20.93 -5.88
N ASN A 110 -14.56 21.27 -6.99
CA ASN A 110 -15.56 22.35 -7.05
C ASN A 110 -16.86 22.04 -6.28
N ASN A 111 -17.20 20.76 -6.09
CA ASN A 111 -18.43 20.31 -5.42
C ASN A 111 -18.15 19.55 -4.11
N PHE A 112 -16.89 19.48 -3.66
CA PHE A 112 -16.50 18.71 -2.49
C PHE A 112 -17.12 19.25 -1.20
N ASN A 113 -18.11 18.52 -0.69
CA ASN A 113 -18.81 18.86 0.54
C ASN A 113 -18.63 17.76 1.61
N PRO A 114 -17.74 17.95 2.59
CA PRO A 114 -17.50 17.00 3.67
C PRO A 114 -18.75 16.56 4.43
N LYS A 115 -19.71 17.47 4.64
CA LYS A 115 -20.93 17.19 5.39
C LYS A 115 -21.84 16.22 4.65
N ILE A 116 -22.08 16.46 3.35
CA ILE A 116 -22.93 15.58 2.52
C ILE A 116 -22.35 14.17 2.46
N ILE A 117 -21.04 14.05 2.21
CA ILE A 117 -20.36 12.75 2.18
C ILE A 117 -20.42 12.08 3.56
N SER A 118 -20.21 12.84 4.64
CA SER A 118 -20.28 12.34 6.03
C SER A 118 -21.64 11.77 6.38
N GLU A 119 -22.74 12.39 5.94
CA GLU A 119 -24.10 11.90 6.17
C GLU A 119 -24.31 10.52 5.53
N TRP A 120 -23.86 10.33 4.29
CA TRP A 120 -23.93 9.03 3.61
C TRP A 120 -23.07 7.95 4.27
N ILE A 121 -21.83 8.31 4.66
CA ILE A 121 -20.95 7.39 5.38
C ILE A 121 -21.57 6.98 6.72
N THR A 122 -22.17 7.93 7.45
CA THR A 122 -22.86 7.65 8.72
C THR A 122 -24.02 6.68 8.52
N LYS A 123 -24.82 6.84 7.46
CA LYS A 123 -25.90 5.90 7.11
C LYS A 123 -25.35 4.50 6.81
N ARG A 124 -24.27 4.38 6.04
CA ARG A 124 -23.62 3.10 5.74
C ARG A 124 -23.08 2.41 6.99
N GLN A 125 -22.40 3.19 7.85
CA GLN A 125 -21.76 2.68 9.07
C GLN A 125 -22.72 1.99 10.03
N ARG A 126 -24.01 2.37 10.02
CA ARG A 126 -25.06 1.71 10.83
C ARG A 126 -25.28 0.25 10.46
N LYS A 127 -24.94 -0.16 9.23
CA LYS A 127 -25.19 -1.52 8.72
C LYS A 127 -23.92 -2.26 8.31
N TYR A 128 -22.90 -1.55 7.84
CA TYR A 128 -21.70 -2.16 7.27
C TYR A 128 -20.42 -1.47 7.74
N PRO A 129 -19.32 -2.21 7.93
CA PRO A 129 -18.01 -1.62 8.15
C PRO A 129 -17.62 -0.70 6.98
N ILE A 130 -17.13 0.50 7.31
CA ILE A 130 -16.76 1.52 6.33
C ILE A 130 -15.25 1.58 6.06
N PHE A 131 -14.42 0.95 6.90
CA PHE A 131 -12.97 0.87 6.73
C PHE A 131 -12.53 -0.55 6.44
N ASN A 132 -11.40 -0.71 5.75
CA ASN A 132 -10.61 -1.92 5.86
C ASN A 132 -9.58 -1.79 7.01
N ASN A 133 -8.86 -2.88 7.31
CA ASN A 133 -7.88 -2.90 8.40
C ASN A 133 -6.46 -2.47 7.98
N ALA A 134 -6.26 -2.02 6.74
CA ALA A 134 -4.95 -1.67 6.19
C ALA A 134 -4.87 -0.15 5.99
N TYR A 135 -3.70 0.44 6.27
CA TYR A 135 -3.47 1.89 6.06
C TYR A 135 -4.51 2.79 6.75
N MET A 136 -4.96 2.40 7.93
CA MET A 136 -6.07 3.08 8.62
C MET A 136 -5.73 4.53 8.94
N MET A 137 -6.65 5.43 8.60
CA MET A 137 -6.64 6.80 9.05
C MET A 137 -6.89 6.85 10.56
N THR A 138 -5.93 7.34 11.34
CA THR A 138 -6.05 7.42 12.81
C THR A 138 -5.87 8.83 13.35
N GLY A 139 -5.15 9.69 12.63
CA GLY A 139 -4.88 11.08 13.05
C GLY A 139 -6.13 11.95 12.93
N THR A 140 -6.45 12.71 13.96
CA THR A 140 -7.39 13.83 13.92
C THR A 140 -6.79 14.97 14.70
N HIS A 141 -6.93 16.20 14.20
CA HIS A 141 -6.42 17.37 14.89
C HIS A 141 -7.49 18.00 15.79
N HIS A 142 -7.07 18.52 16.95
CA HIS A 142 -7.98 19.00 18.00
C HIS A 142 -8.84 20.19 17.53
N LEU A 143 -8.35 21.00 16.58
CA LEU A 143 -9.10 22.08 15.95
C LEU A 143 -10.40 21.62 15.30
N TYR A 144 -10.51 20.34 14.93
CA TYR A 144 -11.69 19.76 14.28
C TYR A 144 -12.60 19.02 15.25
N ASN A 145 -12.39 19.15 16.56
CA ASN A 145 -13.18 18.43 17.57
C ASN A 145 -14.65 18.87 17.65
N TYR A 146 -15.00 20.03 17.09
CA TYR A 146 -16.38 20.47 16.94
C TYR A 146 -17.20 19.60 15.98
N LEU A 147 -16.56 18.81 15.12
CA LEU A 147 -17.23 17.91 14.18
C LEU A 147 -17.66 16.61 14.87
N PRO A 148 -18.87 16.11 14.59
CA PRO A 148 -19.52 15.05 15.37
C PRO A 148 -18.91 13.66 15.14
N THR A 149 -18.31 13.41 13.98
CA THR A 149 -17.80 12.08 13.59
C THR A 149 -16.36 12.13 13.11
N LYS A 150 -15.64 11.01 13.21
CA LYS A 150 -14.24 10.92 12.74
C LYS A 150 -14.12 11.10 11.24
N HIS A 151 -15.03 10.52 10.46
CA HIS A 151 -15.00 10.64 9.01
C HIS A 151 -15.31 12.06 8.53
N GLU A 152 -16.19 12.79 9.23
CA GLU A 152 -16.37 14.22 8.95
C GLU A 152 -15.11 15.03 9.25
N LYS A 153 -14.42 14.74 10.36
CA LYS A 153 -13.11 15.36 10.66
C LYS A 153 -12.12 15.14 9.52
N TRP A 154 -11.97 13.91 9.05
CA TRP A 154 -11.02 13.61 7.97
C TRP A 154 -11.39 14.29 6.65
N LEU A 155 -12.66 14.26 6.27
CA LEU A 155 -13.13 14.93 5.04
C LEU A 155 -12.97 16.46 5.15
N THR A 156 -13.27 17.05 6.31
CA THR A 156 -13.09 18.49 6.53
C THR A 156 -11.63 18.89 6.56
N MET A 157 -10.73 18.07 7.11
CA MET A 157 -9.29 18.32 7.06
C MET A 157 -8.74 18.23 5.62
N ILE A 158 -9.23 17.31 4.78
CA ILE A 158 -8.92 17.33 3.34
C ILE A 158 -9.39 18.65 2.73
N LYS A 159 -10.65 19.04 2.98
CA LYS A 159 -11.19 20.28 2.43
C LYS A 159 -10.35 21.50 2.84
N GLN A 160 -10.10 21.69 4.13
CA GLN A 160 -9.47 22.91 4.63
C GLN A 160 -7.96 22.93 4.40
N GLU A 161 -7.26 21.82 4.65
CA GLU A 161 -5.78 21.80 4.63
C GLU A 161 -5.21 21.43 3.27
N ILE A 162 -5.98 20.79 2.38
CA ILE A 162 -5.50 20.37 1.05
C ILE A 162 -6.13 21.21 -0.06
N ILE A 163 -7.45 21.41 -0.04
CA ILE A 163 -8.15 22.14 -1.11
C ILE A 163 -8.11 23.65 -0.86
N ASP A 164 -8.72 24.11 0.24
CA ASP A 164 -8.93 25.54 0.51
C ASP A 164 -7.60 26.28 0.74
N SER A 165 -6.56 25.58 1.18
CA SER A 165 -5.20 26.11 1.36
C SER A 165 -4.40 26.26 0.06
N GLY A 166 -4.84 25.64 -1.05
CA GLY A 166 -4.08 25.55 -2.29
C GLY A 166 -3.00 24.46 -2.32
N LEU A 167 -2.83 23.68 -1.24
CA LEU A 167 -1.78 22.64 -1.14
C LEU A 167 -1.90 21.58 -2.24
N ILE A 168 -3.09 21.29 -2.75
CA ILE A 168 -3.28 20.37 -3.89
C ILE A 168 -2.52 20.83 -5.14
N ILE A 169 -2.45 22.14 -5.37
CA ILE A 169 -1.70 22.75 -6.47
C ILE A 169 -0.20 22.67 -6.21
N ASP A 170 0.23 22.88 -4.98
CA ASP A 170 1.63 22.72 -4.58
C ASP A 170 2.11 21.28 -4.78
N ILE A 171 1.25 20.29 -4.48
CA ILE A 171 1.53 18.86 -4.71
C ILE A 171 1.70 18.57 -6.20
N LEU A 172 0.81 19.08 -7.06
CA LEU A 172 0.91 18.91 -8.51
C LEU A 172 2.16 19.57 -9.09
N ASN A 173 2.59 20.70 -8.51
CA ASN A 173 3.76 21.44 -8.97
C ASN A 173 5.09 20.95 -8.38
N ALA A 174 5.06 20.03 -7.41
CA ALA A 174 6.23 19.50 -6.74
C ALA A 174 7.24 18.94 -7.75
N LYS A 175 8.54 19.12 -7.46
CA LYS A 175 9.63 18.71 -8.37
C LYS A 175 10.29 17.39 -7.98
N THR A 176 9.94 16.83 -6.82
CA THR A 176 10.46 15.55 -6.34
C THR A 176 9.39 14.77 -5.60
N MET A 177 9.53 13.44 -5.57
CA MET A 177 8.66 12.56 -4.78
C MET A 177 8.77 12.86 -3.27
N GLU A 178 9.96 13.24 -2.79
CA GLU A 178 10.15 13.68 -1.40
C GLU A 178 9.35 14.96 -1.12
N ALA A 179 9.32 15.94 -2.04
CA ALA A 179 8.55 17.16 -1.84
C ALA A 179 7.05 16.88 -1.68
N VAL A 180 6.48 16.00 -2.51
CA VAL A 180 5.08 15.53 -2.36
C VAL A 180 4.87 14.92 -0.97
N PHE A 181 5.78 14.05 -0.54
CA PHE A 181 5.75 13.45 0.80
C PHE A 181 5.78 14.50 1.92
N ARG A 182 6.66 15.50 1.83
CA ARG A 182 6.81 16.56 2.85
C ARG A 182 5.60 17.47 2.92
N LEU A 183 5.02 17.83 1.77
CA LEU A 183 3.79 18.62 1.69
C LEU A 183 2.64 17.88 2.40
N LEU A 184 2.43 16.60 2.07
CA LEU A 184 1.42 15.78 2.74
C LEU A 184 1.71 15.59 4.23
N GLN A 185 2.97 15.38 4.62
CA GLN A 185 3.38 15.26 6.02
C GLN A 185 3.13 16.54 6.83
N GLY A 186 3.05 17.70 6.17
CA GLY A 186 2.71 18.98 6.79
C GLY A 186 1.25 19.08 7.25
N CYS A 187 0.35 18.26 6.69
CA CYS A 187 -1.04 18.23 7.12
C CYS A 187 -1.17 17.67 8.54
N SER A 188 -2.05 18.30 9.33
CA SER A 188 -2.20 18.03 10.77
C SER A 188 -2.63 16.59 11.11
N PHE A 189 -3.18 15.87 10.13
CA PHE A 189 -3.69 14.51 10.25
C PHE A 189 -2.82 13.44 9.60
N LEU A 190 -1.79 13.83 8.84
CA LEU A 190 -0.95 12.91 8.06
C LEU A 190 0.43 12.74 8.68
N GLY A 191 0.55 11.76 9.58
CA GLY A 191 1.86 11.30 10.04
C GLY A 191 2.67 10.65 8.90
N SER A 192 3.99 10.50 9.11
CA SER A 192 4.95 10.02 8.09
C SER A 192 4.52 8.74 7.37
N PHE A 193 3.86 7.81 8.06
CA PHE A 193 3.38 6.59 7.43
C PHE A 193 2.30 6.87 6.38
N LEU A 194 1.25 7.60 6.75
CA LEU A 194 0.13 7.87 5.86
C LEU A 194 0.52 8.84 4.74
N ALA A 195 1.31 9.88 5.06
CA ALA A 195 1.86 10.77 4.04
C ALA A 195 2.58 9.98 2.94
N TYR A 196 3.45 9.02 3.30
CA TYR A 196 4.14 8.19 2.32
C TYR A 196 3.19 7.27 1.55
N GLN A 197 2.16 6.70 2.20
CA GLN A 197 1.17 5.90 1.47
C GLN A 197 0.40 6.71 0.43
N TYR A 198 -0.01 7.94 0.78
CA TYR A 198 -0.66 8.86 -0.14
C TYR A 198 0.26 9.30 -1.27
N THR A 199 1.54 9.59 -0.99
CA THR A 199 2.53 9.89 -2.04
C THR A 199 2.61 8.75 -3.07
N ILE A 200 2.67 7.48 -2.62
CA ILE A 200 2.67 6.32 -3.51
C ILE A 200 1.37 6.22 -4.30
N ASP A 201 0.22 6.35 -3.62
CA ASP A 201 -1.10 6.23 -4.25
C ASP A 201 -1.32 7.32 -5.31
N MET A 202 -0.87 8.56 -5.04
CA MET A 202 -0.84 9.66 -6.02
C MET A 202 0.14 9.38 -7.15
N ASN A 203 1.31 8.79 -6.86
CA ASN A 203 2.28 8.40 -7.87
C ASN A 203 1.82 7.22 -8.74
N TYR A 204 0.61 6.65 -8.56
CA TYR A 204 0.01 5.78 -9.57
C TYR A 204 -0.75 6.55 -10.67
N SER A 205 -1.11 7.81 -10.41
CA SER A 205 -1.76 8.71 -11.38
C SER A 205 -0.77 9.21 -12.45
N PRO A 206 -1.25 9.76 -13.57
CA PRO A 206 -0.37 10.40 -14.55
C PRO A 206 0.14 11.78 -14.09
N TYR A 207 -0.46 12.39 -13.07
CA TYR A 207 -0.16 13.76 -12.65
C TYR A 207 1.00 13.86 -11.66
N ILE A 208 1.19 12.83 -10.84
CA ILE A 208 2.41 12.64 -10.04
C ILE A 208 3.19 11.50 -10.67
N ASN A 209 4.36 11.80 -11.23
CA ASN A 209 5.08 10.89 -12.11
C ASN A 209 6.59 10.83 -11.84
N PHE A 210 6.94 10.51 -10.60
CA PHE A 210 8.32 10.25 -10.20
C PHE A 210 8.66 8.77 -10.31
N SER A 211 9.96 8.46 -10.39
CA SER A 211 10.42 7.09 -10.28
C SER A 211 10.15 6.59 -8.87
N GLU A 212 9.63 5.38 -8.75
CA GLU A 212 9.39 4.72 -7.46
C GLU A 212 10.69 4.34 -6.74
N ASN A 213 11.85 4.58 -7.39
CA ASN A 213 13.17 4.52 -6.78
C ASN A 213 13.73 5.91 -6.37
N ASP A 214 12.98 7.00 -6.51
CA ASP A 214 13.48 8.34 -6.15
C ASP A 214 13.44 8.60 -4.64
N PHE A 215 12.48 8.00 -3.93
CA PHE A 215 12.28 8.26 -2.51
C PHE A 215 11.62 7.09 -1.78
N VAL A 216 12.13 6.78 -0.58
CA VAL A 216 11.56 5.76 0.29
C VAL A 216 11.49 6.23 1.74
N LYS A 217 10.40 5.84 2.42
CA LYS A 217 10.24 6.02 3.85
C LYS A 217 9.85 4.69 4.50
N ALA A 218 10.62 4.26 5.50
CA ALA A 218 10.36 3.01 6.18
C ALA A 218 9.11 3.14 7.07
N GLY A 219 8.04 2.41 6.73
CA GLY A 219 6.86 2.29 7.59
C GLY A 219 7.16 1.48 8.87
N ILE A 220 6.29 1.61 9.89
CA ILE A 220 6.50 0.96 11.20
C ILE A 220 6.68 -0.57 11.12
N GLY A 221 6.04 -1.23 10.15
CA GLY A 221 6.22 -2.65 9.90
C GLY A 221 7.57 -2.98 9.29
N ALA A 222 7.97 -2.21 8.28
CA ALA A 222 9.27 -2.35 7.64
C ALA A 222 10.42 -2.10 8.62
N ILE A 223 10.31 -1.07 9.47
CA ILE A 223 11.30 -0.80 10.53
C ILE A 223 11.52 -2.03 11.41
N ARG A 224 10.44 -2.71 11.84
CA ARG A 224 10.57 -3.94 12.64
C ARG A 224 11.21 -5.07 11.84
N GLY A 225 10.84 -5.23 10.57
CA GLY A 225 11.41 -6.24 9.68
C GLY A 225 12.91 -6.04 9.46
N ILE A 226 13.31 -4.79 9.18
CA ILE A 226 14.71 -4.40 9.01
C ILE A 226 15.51 -4.67 10.28
N LYS A 227 14.99 -4.29 11.46
CA LYS A 227 15.64 -4.58 12.74
C LYS A 227 15.80 -6.07 13.03
N LYS A 228 14.98 -6.94 12.42
CA LYS A 228 15.12 -8.39 12.48
C LYS A 228 16.17 -8.90 11.49
N CYS A 229 16.26 -8.28 10.31
CA CYS A 229 17.04 -8.76 9.16
C CYS A 229 18.46 -8.18 9.07
N PHE A 230 18.83 -7.21 9.91
CA PHE A 230 20.14 -6.56 9.85
C PHE A 230 20.78 -6.49 11.22
N LEU A 231 22.07 -6.82 11.29
CA LEU A 231 22.91 -6.55 12.46
C LEU A 231 23.19 -5.04 12.57
N CYS A 232 23.41 -4.40 11.41
CA CYS A 232 23.48 -2.96 11.27
C CYS A 232 22.72 -2.53 10.01
N TYR A 233 21.76 -1.62 10.15
CA TYR A 233 20.92 -1.15 9.02
C TYR A 233 21.34 0.24 8.50
N GLY A 234 22.53 0.72 8.86
CA GLY A 234 23.00 2.06 8.50
C GLY A 234 22.62 3.15 9.52
N ASN A 235 22.49 4.39 9.06
CA ASN A 235 22.12 5.54 9.89
C ASN A 235 20.61 5.61 10.13
N LYS A 236 19.82 5.21 9.12
CA LYS A 236 18.36 5.14 9.15
C LYS A 236 17.90 3.85 8.49
N CYS A 237 16.71 3.34 8.84
CA CYS A 237 16.22 2.08 8.29
C CYS A 237 16.10 2.09 6.76
N GLU A 238 15.87 3.25 6.16
CA GLU A 238 15.86 3.42 4.72
C GLU A 238 17.18 3.01 4.05
N ASP A 239 18.33 3.11 4.74
CA ASP A 239 19.64 2.73 4.19
C ASP A 239 19.70 1.21 3.94
N ALA A 240 19.05 0.39 4.77
CA ALA A 240 18.92 -1.05 4.53
C ALA A 240 18.02 -1.38 3.33
N ILE A 241 17.03 -0.54 3.02
CA ILE A 241 16.17 -0.72 1.85
C ILE A 241 16.96 -0.43 0.57
N TRP A 242 17.74 0.65 0.58
CA TRP A 242 18.67 0.99 -0.49
C TRP A 242 19.73 -0.09 -0.70
N TYR A 243 20.34 -0.59 0.37
CA TYR A 243 21.28 -1.71 0.32
C TYR A 243 20.66 -2.94 -0.36
N VAL A 244 19.43 -3.32 0.01
CA VAL A 244 18.75 -4.44 -0.65
C VAL A 244 18.48 -4.15 -2.12
N LYS A 245 18.12 -2.91 -2.49
CA LYS A 245 17.89 -2.54 -3.89
C LYS A 245 19.18 -2.65 -4.72
N GLU A 246 20.29 -2.15 -4.20
CA GLU A 246 21.60 -2.16 -4.87
C GLU A 246 22.16 -3.59 -5.04
N HIS A 247 21.94 -4.45 -4.04
CA HIS A 247 22.46 -5.82 -4.03
C HIS A 247 21.41 -6.89 -4.33
N PHE A 248 20.25 -6.52 -4.88
CA PHE A 248 19.07 -7.40 -4.94
C PHE A 248 19.36 -8.75 -5.62
N ASN A 249 19.98 -8.72 -6.80
CA ASN A 249 20.30 -9.92 -7.58
C ASN A 249 21.38 -10.79 -6.91
N ASP A 250 22.37 -10.17 -6.29
CA ASP A 250 23.44 -10.90 -5.59
C ASP A 250 22.90 -11.58 -4.34
N LEU A 251 22.01 -10.92 -3.61
CA LEU A 251 21.35 -11.49 -2.43
C LEU A 251 20.36 -12.60 -2.79
N LEU A 252 19.60 -12.48 -3.90
CA LEU A 252 18.79 -13.58 -4.43
C LEU A 252 19.65 -14.83 -4.70
N LYS A 253 20.78 -14.66 -5.39
CA LYS A 253 21.72 -15.76 -5.68
C LYS A 253 22.34 -16.31 -4.39
N ARG A 254 22.83 -15.45 -3.50
CA ARG A 254 23.48 -15.81 -2.23
C ARG A 254 22.58 -16.70 -1.37
N TYR A 255 21.28 -16.39 -1.31
CA TYR A 255 20.33 -17.15 -0.50
C TYR A 255 19.60 -18.28 -1.26
N GLY A 256 19.90 -18.48 -2.55
CA GLY A 256 19.35 -19.56 -3.36
C GLY A 256 17.93 -19.33 -3.89
N TYR A 257 17.47 -18.08 -3.98
CA TYR A 257 16.15 -17.72 -4.50
C TYR A 257 16.25 -17.17 -5.93
N THR A 258 16.80 -17.98 -6.83
CA THR A 258 17.04 -17.61 -8.24
C THR A 258 15.85 -17.85 -9.16
N SER A 259 14.72 -18.35 -8.64
CA SER A 259 13.46 -18.53 -9.38
C SER A 259 12.53 -17.34 -9.24
N PHE A 260 12.98 -16.22 -8.67
CA PHE A 260 12.21 -14.99 -8.60
C PHE A 260 11.86 -14.50 -10.01
N HIS A 261 10.58 -14.34 -10.28
CA HIS A 261 10.07 -13.83 -11.55
C HIS A 261 9.29 -12.52 -11.30
N PRO A 262 9.87 -11.35 -11.63
CA PRO A 262 9.21 -10.05 -11.48
C PRO A 262 8.07 -9.87 -12.49
N LEU A 263 7.29 -8.79 -12.33
CA LEU A 263 6.40 -8.35 -13.41
C LEU A 263 7.25 -8.00 -14.66
N PRO A 264 6.83 -8.37 -15.89
CA PRO A 264 7.60 -8.10 -17.09
C PRO A 264 7.94 -6.62 -17.26
N GLY A 265 9.23 -6.33 -17.42
CA GLY A 265 9.73 -4.96 -17.58
C GLY A 265 9.70 -4.11 -16.30
N HIS A 266 9.34 -4.67 -15.14
CA HIS A 266 9.18 -3.91 -13.90
C HIS A 266 9.77 -4.64 -12.69
N GLU A 267 11.07 -4.46 -12.47
CA GLU A 267 11.78 -4.95 -11.28
C GLU A 267 11.24 -4.32 -9.98
N PRO A 268 11.28 -5.01 -8.83
CA PRO A 268 10.85 -4.45 -7.55
C PRO A 268 11.53 -3.11 -7.26
N THR A 269 10.71 -2.11 -6.95
CA THR A 269 11.15 -0.75 -6.64
C THR A 269 11.43 -0.61 -5.14
N LEU A 270 11.97 0.53 -4.69
CA LEU A 270 12.14 0.78 -3.26
C LEU A 270 10.84 0.66 -2.47
N ILE A 271 9.70 1.03 -3.08
CA ILE A 271 8.37 0.91 -2.46
C ILE A 271 8.05 -0.56 -2.20
N ASP A 272 8.25 -1.42 -3.20
CA ASP A 272 7.96 -2.86 -3.11
C ASP A 272 8.89 -3.53 -2.09
N LEU A 273 10.17 -3.19 -2.14
CA LEU A 273 11.19 -3.71 -1.22
C LEU A 273 10.92 -3.28 0.22
N GLN A 274 10.51 -2.03 0.44
CA GLN A 274 10.06 -1.54 1.74
C GLN A 274 8.87 -2.33 2.25
N ASN A 275 7.85 -2.56 1.40
CA ASN A 275 6.65 -3.29 1.78
C ASN A 275 6.97 -4.73 2.17
N CYS A 276 7.88 -5.38 1.45
CA CYS A 276 8.31 -6.75 1.76
C CYS A 276 8.94 -6.87 3.15
N PHE A 277 9.59 -5.83 3.70
CA PHE A 277 10.09 -5.88 5.08
C PHE A 277 8.97 -5.91 6.12
N CYS A 278 7.86 -5.21 5.86
CA CYS A 278 6.69 -5.27 6.74
C CYS A 278 6.11 -6.69 6.79
N GLU A 279 6.06 -7.33 5.64
CA GLU A 279 5.56 -8.69 5.53
C GLU A 279 6.56 -9.74 6.05
N THR A 280 7.86 -9.48 5.92
CA THR A 280 8.92 -10.31 6.52
C THR A 280 8.85 -10.24 8.05
N ASP A 281 8.64 -9.06 8.64
CA ASP A 281 8.36 -8.94 10.09
C ASP A 281 7.19 -9.84 10.49
N LYS A 282 6.09 -9.81 9.73
CA LYS A 282 4.91 -10.63 9.99
C LYS A 282 5.23 -12.12 9.88
N TYR A 283 5.90 -12.55 8.82
CA TYR A 283 6.29 -13.94 8.57
C TYR A 283 7.20 -14.48 9.68
N LEU A 284 8.23 -13.72 10.06
CA LEU A 284 9.18 -14.09 11.11
C LEU A 284 8.53 -14.25 12.49
N ARG A 285 7.41 -13.59 12.80
CA ARG A 285 6.69 -13.83 14.07
C ARG A 285 6.20 -15.27 14.22
N ALA A 286 5.85 -15.92 13.11
CA ALA A 286 5.42 -17.30 13.09
C ALA A 286 6.60 -18.26 12.87
N LYS A 287 7.55 -17.89 11.98
CA LYS A 287 8.69 -18.75 11.64
C LYS A 287 9.77 -18.80 12.71
N MET A 288 10.00 -17.69 13.42
CA MET A 288 11.05 -17.47 14.42
C MET A 288 10.46 -16.72 15.63
N PRO A 289 9.57 -17.35 16.42
CA PRO A 289 8.80 -16.68 17.49
C PRO A 289 9.66 -16.10 18.64
N GLU A 290 10.90 -16.57 18.78
CA GLU A 290 11.92 -16.05 19.69
C GLU A 290 12.44 -14.66 19.30
N LEU A 291 12.37 -14.30 18.01
CA LEU A 291 12.84 -13.02 17.48
C LEU A 291 11.81 -11.90 17.74
N ARG A 292 11.81 -11.40 18.98
CA ARG A 292 10.81 -10.43 19.47
C ARG A 292 11.24 -8.99 19.23
N ILE A 293 10.66 -8.38 18.18
CA ILE A 293 10.70 -6.94 17.96
C ILE A 293 9.27 -6.43 17.79
N GLY A 294 8.73 -5.80 18.83
CA GLY A 294 7.37 -5.27 18.85
C GLY A 294 6.30 -6.36 18.85
N ASN A 295 5.47 -6.41 17.80
CA ASN A 295 4.33 -7.33 17.73
C ASN A 295 4.78 -8.80 17.66
N VAL A 296 4.11 -9.66 18.44
CA VAL A 296 4.51 -11.07 18.62
C VAL A 296 3.67 -12.08 17.83
N ARG A 297 2.46 -11.73 17.39
CA ARG A 297 1.55 -12.65 16.68
C ARG A 297 1.00 -12.04 15.40
N ILE A 298 0.56 -12.90 14.48
CA ILE A 298 -0.21 -12.51 13.29
C ILE A 298 -1.70 -12.65 13.62
N LYS A 299 -2.46 -11.55 13.53
CA LYS A 299 -3.87 -11.53 13.90
C LYS A 299 -4.81 -11.91 12.76
N GLN A 300 -4.47 -11.53 11.52
CA GLN A 300 -5.37 -11.68 10.37
C GLN A 300 -5.09 -12.97 9.61
N LYS A 301 -6.09 -13.85 9.56
CA LYS A 301 -6.10 -15.02 8.69
C LYS A 301 -6.41 -14.62 7.25
N TYR A 302 -5.91 -15.40 6.29
CA TYR A 302 -6.27 -15.22 4.89
C TYR A 302 -7.71 -15.70 4.66
N MET A 303 -8.49 -14.92 3.92
CA MET A 303 -9.80 -15.31 3.43
C MET A 303 -9.78 -15.15 1.90
N PRO A 304 -10.10 -16.21 1.13
CA PRO A 304 -10.15 -16.11 -0.32
C PRO A 304 -11.29 -15.18 -0.75
N HIS A 305 -11.04 -14.40 -1.78
CA HIS A 305 -12.06 -13.62 -2.47
C HIS A 305 -12.52 -14.39 -3.71
N THR A 306 -13.83 -14.42 -3.95
CA THR A 306 -14.47 -15.12 -5.08
C THR A 306 -14.58 -14.26 -6.34
N ASP A 307 -14.36 -12.95 -6.24
CA ASP A 307 -14.46 -12.08 -7.41
C ASP A 307 -13.17 -12.11 -8.23
N PRO A 308 -13.25 -12.22 -9.56
CA PRO A 308 -12.07 -12.14 -10.42
C PRO A 308 -11.36 -10.79 -10.28
N ILE A 309 -10.07 -10.79 -10.57
CA ILE A 309 -9.26 -9.57 -10.73
C ILE A 309 -8.72 -9.58 -12.14
N GLN A 310 -8.96 -8.49 -12.86
CA GLN A 310 -8.25 -8.16 -14.08
C GLN A 310 -7.24 -7.09 -13.71
N PHE A 311 -5.96 -7.46 -13.72
CA PHE A 311 -4.87 -6.59 -13.32
C PHE A 311 -4.69 -5.48 -14.34
N PHE A 312 -4.66 -4.26 -13.84
CA PHE A 312 -4.39 -3.03 -14.57
C PHE A 312 -3.29 -2.28 -13.80
N PHE A 313 -2.21 -1.96 -14.49
CA PHE A 313 -1.06 -1.27 -13.92
C PHE A 313 -1.01 0.18 -14.43
N PRO A 314 -0.36 1.10 -13.70
CA PRO A 314 -0.12 2.44 -14.20
C PRO A 314 0.58 2.36 -15.58
N PRO A 315 0.09 3.05 -16.63
CA PRO A 315 0.67 2.96 -17.98
C PRO A 315 2.17 3.24 -18.03
N LYS A 316 2.67 4.14 -17.16
CA LYS A 316 4.10 4.46 -17.00
C LYS A 316 4.99 3.29 -16.57
N TRP A 317 4.42 2.21 -16.03
CA TRP A 317 5.17 0.98 -15.77
C TRP A 317 5.50 0.22 -17.06
N ASN A 318 4.90 0.59 -18.20
CA ASN A 318 5.09 -0.03 -19.51
C ASN A 318 4.79 -1.55 -19.53
N ILE A 319 3.91 -2.01 -18.64
CA ILE A 319 3.41 -3.38 -18.63
C ILE A 319 2.22 -3.46 -19.59
N VAL A 320 2.48 -3.92 -20.81
CA VAL A 320 1.48 -4.07 -21.88
C VAL A 320 0.56 -5.27 -21.71
N GLU A 321 1.01 -6.29 -20.97
CA GLU A 321 0.22 -7.50 -20.75
C GLU A 321 -0.80 -7.32 -19.63
N MET A 322 -2.07 -7.47 -19.98
CA MET A 322 -3.18 -7.49 -19.02
C MET A 322 -3.36 -8.91 -18.49
N TYR A 323 -3.06 -9.11 -17.21
CA TYR A 323 -3.22 -10.42 -16.56
C TYR A 323 -4.63 -10.56 -15.98
N LYS A 324 -5.19 -11.77 -16.08
CA LYS A 324 -6.51 -12.08 -15.53
C LYS A 324 -6.45 -13.30 -14.63
N TYR A 325 -6.98 -13.14 -13.42
CA TYR A 325 -7.20 -14.24 -12.50
C TYR A 325 -8.69 -14.39 -12.20
N LYS A 326 -9.21 -15.60 -12.39
CA LYS A 326 -10.53 -16.00 -11.88
C LYS A 326 -10.31 -16.93 -10.69
N PRO A 327 -10.70 -16.53 -9.47
CA PRO A 327 -10.56 -17.39 -8.32
C PRO A 327 -11.40 -18.63 -8.46
N ILE A 328 -10.76 -19.78 -8.26
CA ILE A 328 -11.43 -21.04 -8.10
C ILE A 328 -11.83 -21.15 -6.63
N VAL A 329 -13.10 -21.42 -6.36
CA VAL A 329 -13.54 -21.78 -5.01
C VAL A 329 -13.00 -23.18 -4.73
N VAL A 330 -11.85 -23.25 -4.06
CA VAL A 330 -11.33 -24.50 -3.55
C VAL A 330 -12.00 -24.72 -2.19
N PRO A 331 -12.65 -25.87 -1.93
CA PRO A 331 -13.08 -26.24 -0.60
C PRO A 331 -11.88 -26.10 0.34
N THR A 332 -12.04 -25.31 1.39
CA THR A 332 -11.01 -25.23 2.43
C THR A 332 -10.92 -26.59 3.13
N LEU A 333 -9.79 -26.90 3.77
CA LEU A 333 -9.63 -28.09 4.62
C LEU A 333 -10.64 -28.19 5.77
N PHE A 334 -11.52 -27.18 5.94
CA PHE A 334 -12.62 -27.14 6.88
C PHE A 334 -13.99 -27.43 6.24
N ASP A 335 -14.03 -27.66 4.93
CA ASP A 335 -15.22 -28.01 4.14
C ASP A 335 -15.31 -29.54 3.88
N LEU A 336 -14.50 -30.34 4.58
CA LEU A 336 -14.54 -31.82 4.63
C LEU A 336 -14.71 -32.31 6.06
#